data_AF-A0A2V9EKK8-F1
#
_entry.id   AF-A0A2V9EKK8-F1
#
_cell.length_a   1.000
_cell.length_b   1.000
_cell.length_c   1.000
_cell.angle_alpha   90.00
_cell.angle_beta   90.00
_cell.angle_gamma   90.00
#
_symmetry.space_group_name_H-M   'P 1'
#
loop_
_entity.id
_entity.type
_entity.pdbx_description
1 polymer ?
#
loop_
_entity_poly.entity_id
_entity_poly.type
_entity_poly.pdbx_seq_one_letter_code
_entity_poly.pdbx_strand_id
1 'polypeptide(L)'
;MNPWTISRTALFIFLMTTMAAGADKTPPSYQKGTILNISSDHASCELEGSGIRKLISNCGNFQSGQPVDYRLKGDRVYIRRENGKEYKCGIEGTIENVADKTSYQQGTIKGWEKGTDIYWVGPHGETFPRDKTVYELKGTDMVYLIDYCGSFQAGKFSLGQTVNYRVDETDKDDKRLYISRDNGEEYKCKIEGQKMLERGKNDVPSTAPAPSAAPSVKP
;
A
#
# COMPACT_ATOMS: atom_id res chain seq x y z
N MET A 1 41.53 71.57 -9.42
CA MET A 1 41.31 70.58 -8.35
C MET A 1 41.86 69.24 -8.84
N ASN A 2 43.02 68.84 -8.30
CA ASN A 2 43.63 67.49 -8.33
C ASN A 2 42.78 66.49 -7.50
N PRO A 3 43.15 65.18 -7.34
CA PRO A 3 43.61 64.17 -8.33
C PRO A 3 43.05 62.73 -8.06
N TRP A 4 43.43 61.78 -8.92
CA TRP A 4 43.67 60.34 -8.70
C TRP A 4 43.63 59.75 -7.26
N THR A 5 43.01 58.58 -7.06
CA THR A 5 43.57 57.33 -6.41
C THR A 5 42.50 56.22 -6.34
N ILE A 6 42.65 55.08 -7.03
CA ILE A 6 43.18 53.80 -6.53
C ILE A 6 42.50 53.30 -5.23
N SER A 7 41.67 52.25 -5.31
CA SER A 7 41.82 51.09 -4.42
C SER A 7 40.89 49.92 -4.71
N ARG A 8 41.53 48.82 -5.10
CA ARG A 8 41.41 47.48 -4.50
C ARG A 8 40.15 46.66 -4.80
N THR A 9 40.30 45.87 -5.85
CA THR A 9 40.09 44.42 -5.87
C THR A 9 39.83 43.81 -4.48
N ALA A 10 38.59 43.45 -4.20
CA ALA A 10 38.25 42.51 -3.14
C ALA A 10 37.84 41.19 -3.81
N LEU A 11 38.85 40.40 -4.16
CA LEU A 11 38.68 38.99 -4.50
C LEU A 11 38.22 38.28 -3.20
N PHE A 12 36.92 38.07 -3.05
CA PHE A 12 36.39 37.23 -1.98
C PHE A 12 36.71 35.77 -2.29
N ILE A 13 37.90 35.33 -1.85
CA ILE A 13 38.22 33.91 -1.73
C ILE A 13 37.45 33.39 -0.52
N PHE A 14 36.29 32.79 -0.75
CA PHE A 14 35.67 31.92 0.26
C PHE A 14 36.55 30.66 0.38
N LEU A 15 37.49 30.68 1.34
CA LEU A 15 38.08 29.45 1.87
C LEU A 15 36.96 28.69 2.57
N MET A 16 36.34 27.73 1.88
CA MET A 16 35.58 26.67 2.52
C MET A 16 36.59 25.79 3.25
N THR A 17 36.75 26.02 4.55
CA THR A 17 37.47 25.11 5.44
C THR A 17 36.73 23.78 5.43
N THR A 18 37.28 22.81 4.71
CA THR A 18 36.89 21.40 4.78
C THR A 18 37.23 20.89 6.18
N MET A 19 36.25 21.00 7.08
CA MET A 19 36.24 20.20 8.29
C MET A 19 35.98 18.76 7.82
N ALA A 20 37.07 18.02 7.60
CA ALA A 20 37.04 16.57 7.55
C ALA A 20 36.68 16.07 8.96
N ALA A 21 35.40 16.11 9.29
CA ALA A 21 34.84 15.38 10.41
C ALA A 21 34.87 13.90 10.02
N GLY A 22 35.69 13.13 10.73
CA GLY A 22 35.91 11.72 10.50
C GLY A 22 34.63 10.89 10.56
N ALA A 23 34.67 9.75 9.85
CA ALA A 23 33.66 8.70 9.86
C ALA A 23 32.23 9.23 9.63
N ASP A 24 31.99 9.61 8.38
CA ASP A 24 30.72 10.00 7.79
C ASP A 24 29.65 8.91 8.00
N LYS A 25 29.01 8.93 9.17
CA LYS A 25 27.67 8.39 9.38
C LYS A 25 26.74 9.59 9.34
N THR A 26 26.39 10.02 8.12
CA THR A 26 25.17 10.79 7.91
C THR A 26 24.06 10.16 8.76
N PRO A 27 23.41 10.91 9.69
CA PRO A 27 22.29 10.37 10.44
C PRO A 27 21.28 9.84 9.43
N PRO A 28 20.78 8.59 9.56
CA PRO A 28 19.83 8.07 8.59
C PRO A 28 18.66 9.04 8.50
N SER A 29 18.47 9.61 7.30
CA SER A 29 17.55 10.72 7.10
C SER A 29 16.13 10.25 7.40
N TYR A 30 15.48 10.97 8.31
CA TYR A 30 14.09 10.74 8.62
C TYR A 30 13.21 11.29 7.50
N GLN A 31 12.24 10.48 7.09
CA GLN A 31 11.20 10.77 6.12
C GLN A 31 9.88 11.04 6.85
N LYS A 32 8.97 11.78 6.20
CA LYS A 32 7.61 12.00 6.70
C LYS A 32 6.70 10.86 6.27
N GLY A 33 5.86 10.40 7.17
CA GLY A 33 4.82 9.41 6.88
C GLY A 33 3.62 9.52 7.81
N THR A 34 2.67 8.61 7.62
CA THR A 34 1.40 8.56 8.35
C THR A 34 1.09 7.12 8.74
N ILE A 35 0.63 6.92 9.98
CA ILE A 35 0.14 5.61 10.43
C ILE A 35 -1.30 5.41 9.96
N LEU A 36 -1.59 4.28 9.33
CA LEU A 36 -2.90 3.92 8.79
C LEU A 36 -3.31 2.51 9.28
N ASN A 37 -4.59 2.17 9.06
CA ASN A 37 -5.15 0.80 9.21
C ASN A 37 -4.53 -0.01 10.37
N ILE A 38 -4.78 0.43 11.61
CA ILE A 38 -4.30 -0.29 12.80
C ILE A 38 -5.18 -1.53 13.00
N SER A 39 -4.56 -2.69 13.22
CA SER A 39 -5.29 -3.93 13.51
C SER A 39 -6.07 -3.80 14.82
N SER A 40 -7.18 -4.53 14.95
CA SER A 40 -8.05 -4.47 16.13
C SER A 40 -7.36 -4.89 17.43
N ASP A 41 -6.33 -5.74 17.33
CA ASP A 41 -5.46 -6.15 18.44
C ASP A 41 -4.26 -5.22 18.66
N HIS A 42 -4.15 -4.12 17.89
CA HIS A 42 -3.02 -3.19 17.88
C HIS A 42 -1.64 -3.82 17.62
N ALA A 43 -1.60 -5.07 17.16
CA ALA A 43 -0.34 -5.78 16.91
C ALA A 43 0.38 -5.27 15.65
N SER A 44 -0.36 -4.71 14.70
CA SER A 44 0.16 -4.21 13.43
C SER A 44 -0.55 -2.95 12.95
N CYS A 45 0.15 -2.16 12.14
CA CYS A 45 -0.39 -0.98 11.46
C CYS A 45 0.32 -0.76 10.14
N GLU A 46 -0.26 0.06 9.28
CA GLU A 46 0.37 0.46 8.03
C GLU A 46 1.13 1.78 8.23
N LEU A 47 2.32 1.88 7.68
CA LEU A 47 3.04 3.13 7.51
C LEU A 47 2.99 3.53 6.05
N GLU A 48 2.35 4.64 5.75
CA GLU A 48 2.39 5.29 4.44
C GLU A 48 3.46 6.38 4.45
N GLY A 49 4.33 6.35 3.45
CA GLY A 49 5.38 7.33 3.24
C GLY A 49 5.53 7.65 1.75
N SER A 50 6.50 8.48 1.39
CA SER A 50 6.68 8.88 -0.01
C SER A 50 6.96 7.67 -0.91
N GLY A 51 5.96 7.29 -1.73
CA GLY A 51 6.04 6.17 -2.66
C GLY A 51 6.09 4.78 -2.03
N ILE A 52 5.86 4.66 -0.71
CA ILE A 52 5.94 3.39 0.01
C ILE A 52 4.77 3.23 0.97
N ARG A 53 4.24 2.01 1.07
CA ARG A 53 3.34 1.63 2.17
C ARG A 53 3.87 0.32 2.76
N LYS A 54 4.04 0.26 4.07
CA LYS A 54 4.64 -0.89 4.77
C LYS A 54 3.71 -1.35 5.87
N LEU A 55 3.52 -2.66 5.98
CA LEU A 55 2.91 -3.25 7.15
C LEU A 55 3.99 -3.37 8.23
N ILE A 56 3.74 -2.74 9.37
CA ILE A 56 4.67 -2.68 10.49
C ILE A 56 4.03 -3.26 11.74
N SER A 57 4.82 -3.94 12.55
CA SER A 57 4.37 -4.63 13.77
C SER A 57 5.25 -4.28 14.96
N ASN A 58 4.79 -4.69 16.16
CA ASN A 58 5.54 -4.55 17.40
C ASN A 58 5.97 -3.09 17.66
N CYS A 59 5.08 -2.19 17.27
CA CYS A 59 5.24 -0.75 17.37
C CYS A 59 4.66 -0.24 18.70
N GLY A 60 5.03 0.97 19.10
CA GLY A 60 4.35 1.64 20.20
C GLY A 60 2.88 1.94 19.87
N ASN A 61 2.11 2.40 20.86
CA ASN A 61 0.70 2.74 20.67
C ASN A 61 0.56 3.96 19.74
N PHE A 62 0.23 3.75 18.48
CA PHE A 62 -0.04 4.78 17.48
C PHE A 62 -1.55 4.92 17.23
N GLN A 63 -1.94 6.03 16.62
CA GLN A 63 -3.31 6.28 16.17
C GLN A 63 -3.38 6.29 14.64
N SER A 64 -4.49 5.82 14.09
CA SER A 64 -4.73 5.90 12.64
C SER A 64 -4.88 7.36 12.21
N GLY A 65 -4.17 7.77 11.16
CA GLY A 65 -4.04 9.15 10.72
C GLY A 65 -2.90 9.94 11.39
N GLN A 66 -2.14 9.32 12.30
CA GLN A 66 -1.09 10.02 13.03
C GLN A 66 0.12 10.32 12.12
N PRO A 67 0.54 11.59 11.99
CA PRO A 67 1.75 11.94 11.26
C PRO A 67 3.00 11.55 12.07
N VAL A 68 4.03 11.05 11.40
CA VAL A 68 5.26 10.57 12.01
C VAL A 68 6.50 10.90 11.18
N ASP A 69 7.64 11.02 11.86
CA ASP A 69 8.95 10.92 11.22
C ASP A 69 9.39 9.45 11.27
N TYR A 70 9.82 8.86 10.16
CA TYR A 70 10.34 7.50 10.14
C TYR A 70 11.64 7.35 9.35
N ARG A 71 12.40 6.30 9.63
CA ARG A 71 13.55 5.89 8.81
C ARG A 71 13.58 4.38 8.65
N LEU A 72 14.03 3.92 7.49
CA LEU A 72 14.21 2.50 7.21
C LEU A 72 15.64 2.08 7.51
N LYS A 73 15.83 0.91 8.12
CA LYS A 73 17.14 0.30 8.27
C LYS A 73 17.00 -1.22 8.33
N GLY A 74 17.31 -1.88 7.22
CA GLY A 74 17.15 -3.32 7.05
C GLY A 74 15.67 -3.72 7.05
N ASP A 75 15.34 -4.71 7.87
CA ASP A 75 14.01 -5.28 8.12
C ASP A 75 13.16 -4.47 9.11
N ARG A 76 13.58 -3.24 9.43
CA ARG A 76 12.98 -2.44 10.50
C ARG A 76 12.66 -1.03 10.07
N VAL A 77 11.59 -0.52 10.66
CA VAL A 77 11.16 0.87 10.61
C VAL A 77 11.41 1.49 11.99
N TYR A 78 12.02 2.67 12.01
CA TYR A 78 12.23 3.44 13.23
C TYR A 78 11.40 4.70 13.15
N ILE A 79 10.51 4.92 14.12
CA ILE A 79 9.53 6.00 14.11
C ILE A 79 9.82 6.96 15.26
N ARG A 80 9.97 8.24 14.98
CA ARG A 80 10.23 9.29 15.97
C ARG A 80 8.96 10.11 16.22
N ARG A 81 8.63 10.31 17.49
CA ARG A 81 7.59 11.25 17.93
C ARG A 81 8.13 12.65 18.14
N GLU A 82 7.23 13.62 18.33
CA GLU A 82 7.56 15.02 18.64
C GLU A 82 8.47 15.17 19.88
N ASN A 83 8.38 14.25 20.84
CA ASN A 83 9.25 14.24 22.03
C ASN A 83 10.66 13.64 21.78
N GLY A 84 11.02 13.33 20.53
CA GLY A 84 12.31 12.78 20.16
C GLY A 84 12.52 11.29 20.45
N LYS A 85 11.54 10.60 21.08
CA LYS A 85 11.63 9.15 21.34
C LYS A 85 11.47 8.37 20.04
N GLU A 86 12.42 7.46 19.77
CA GLU A 86 12.42 6.54 18.64
C GLU A 86 11.77 5.20 19.05
N TYR A 87 10.84 4.72 18.23
CA TYR A 87 10.16 3.43 18.36
C TYR A 87 10.63 2.52 17.24
N LYS A 88 10.92 1.27 17.58
CA LYS A 88 11.46 0.29 16.66
C LYS A 88 10.36 -0.71 16.30
N CYS A 89 10.00 -0.74 15.03
CA CYS A 89 8.98 -1.60 14.46
C CYS A 89 9.61 -2.67 13.57
N GLY A 90 9.00 -3.86 13.52
CA GLY A 90 9.29 -4.86 12.49
C GLY A 90 8.61 -4.48 11.18
N ILE A 91 9.22 -4.80 10.04
CA ILE A 91 8.55 -4.77 8.74
C ILE A 91 8.02 -6.18 8.47
N GLU A 92 6.70 -6.33 8.47
CA GLU A 92 6.03 -7.59 8.14
C GLU A 92 5.82 -7.73 6.62
N GLY A 93 5.72 -6.60 5.91
CA GLY A 93 5.54 -6.59 4.47
C GLY A 93 5.73 -5.21 3.86
N THR A 94 6.06 -5.19 2.57
CA THR A 94 5.99 -3.98 1.75
C THR A 94 4.80 -4.12 0.82
N ILE A 95 3.93 -3.11 0.84
CA ILE A 95 2.86 -2.95 -0.12
C ILE A 95 3.48 -2.16 -1.27
N GLU A 96 3.99 -2.88 -2.27
CA GLU A 96 4.54 -2.29 -3.48
C GLU A 96 3.39 -1.81 -4.37
N ASN A 97 3.63 -0.77 -5.18
CA ASN A 97 2.61 -0.08 -5.97
C ASN A 97 1.58 0.70 -5.14
N VAL A 98 2.07 1.67 -4.36
CA VAL A 98 1.28 2.88 -4.08
C VAL A 98 1.23 3.70 -5.38
N ALA A 99 0.63 3.13 -6.43
CA ALA A 99 0.18 3.91 -7.57
C ALA A 99 -0.80 4.95 -7.00
N ASP A 100 -0.72 6.19 -7.49
CA ASP A 100 -1.58 7.30 -7.09
C ASP A 100 -2.97 6.79 -6.74
N LYS A 101 -3.47 7.09 -5.54
CA LYS A 101 -4.68 6.50 -4.93
C LYS A 101 -5.98 6.82 -5.71
N THR A 102 -5.85 7.51 -6.84
CA THR A 102 -6.86 7.86 -7.85
C THR A 102 -6.66 7.15 -9.20
N SER A 103 -5.57 6.41 -9.37
CA SER A 103 -5.28 5.64 -10.57
C SER A 103 -6.01 4.30 -10.56
N TYR A 104 -6.66 3.98 -11.68
CA TYR A 104 -7.29 2.68 -11.85
C TYR A 104 -6.25 1.58 -11.93
N GLN A 105 -6.52 0.51 -11.22
CA GLN A 105 -5.83 -0.76 -11.30
C GLN A 105 -6.68 -1.76 -12.09
N GLN A 106 -6.04 -2.78 -12.63
CA GLN A 106 -6.74 -3.84 -13.34
C GLN A 106 -6.93 -5.05 -12.43
N GLY A 107 -8.13 -5.62 -12.41
CA GLY A 107 -8.47 -6.81 -11.64
C GLY A 107 -9.33 -7.78 -12.45
N THR A 108 -9.50 -8.99 -11.96
CA THR A 108 -10.27 -10.05 -12.64
C THR A 108 -11.32 -10.64 -11.72
N ILE A 109 -12.53 -10.82 -12.24
CA ILE A 109 -13.63 -11.49 -11.54
C ILE A 109 -13.37 -13.00 -11.54
N LYS A 110 -13.22 -13.59 -10.35
CA LYS A 110 -12.85 -15.01 -10.16
C LYS A 110 -14.02 -15.91 -9.76
N GLY A 111 -15.11 -15.33 -9.29
CA GLY A 111 -16.29 -16.07 -8.88
C GLY A 111 -17.33 -15.15 -8.28
N TRP A 112 -18.45 -15.73 -7.87
CA TRP A 112 -19.46 -15.05 -7.09
C TRP A 112 -20.27 -16.04 -6.27
N GLU A 113 -20.79 -15.55 -5.16
CA GLU A 113 -21.72 -16.27 -4.31
C GLU A 113 -23.05 -15.51 -4.26
N LYS A 114 -24.15 -16.26 -4.32
CA LYS A 114 -25.48 -15.72 -4.10
C LYS A 114 -25.86 -15.92 -2.66
N GLY A 115 -26.53 -14.93 -2.09
CA GLY A 115 -27.13 -15.05 -0.77
C GLY A 115 -28.30 -14.10 -0.65
N THR A 116 -28.79 -13.97 0.57
CA THR A 116 -29.78 -12.97 0.94
C THR A 116 -29.21 -12.09 2.04
N ASP A 117 -29.61 -10.83 2.05
CA ASP A 117 -29.40 -9.94 3.20
C ASP A 117 -30.61 -9.03 3.39
N ILE A 118 -30.51 -8.17 4.40
CA ILE A 118 -31.58 -7.25 4.78
C ILE A 118 -31.19 -5.86 4.28
N TYR A 119 -32.00 -5.32 3.36
CA TYR A 119 -31.88 -3.95 2.89
C TYR A 119 -32.77 -3.02 3.71
N TRP A 120 -32.21 -1.87 4.10
CA TRP A 120 -32.89 -0.84 4.86
C TRP A 120 -33.40 0.26 3.94
N VAL A 121 -34.71 0.56 4.00
CA VAL A 121 -35.31 1.64 3.21
C VAL A 121 -35.95 2.68 4.11
N GLY A 122 -35.42 3.91 4.03
CA GLY A 122 -36.06 5.10 4.58
C GLY A 122 -35.94 5.28 6.10
N PRO A 123 -36.46 6.42 6.61
CA PRO A 123 -36.32 6.83 8.01
C PRO A 123 -37.16 5.99 9.01
N HIS A 124 -37.99 5.06 8.53
CA HIS A 124 -39.01 4.37 9.32
C HIS A 124 -38.76 2.88 9.58
N GLY A 125 -37.59 2.33 9.29
CA GLY A 125 -37.27 1.00 9.83
C GLY A 125 -37.50 -0.19 8.94
N GLU A 126 -38.07 -0.01 7.74
CA GLU A 126 -38.56 -1.14 6.97
C GLU A 126 -37.39 -1.93 6.38
N THR A 127 -37.27 -3.17 6.85
CA THR A 127 -36.29 -4.16 6.43
C THR A 127 -36.90 -5.08 5.40
N PHE A 128 -36.34 -5.08 4.18
CA PHE A 128 -36.75 -6.02 3.14
C PHE A 128 -35.63 -7.03 2.88
N PRO A 129 -35.92 -8.33 2.81
CA PRO A 129 -34.96 -9.29 2.31
C PRO A 129 -34.68 -8.96 0.84
N ARG A 130 -33.39 -8.84 0.49
CA ARG A 130 -32.96 -8.72 -0.91
C ARG A 130 -32.03 -9.87 -1.26
N ASP A 131 -32.08 -10.28 -2.52
CA ASP A 131 -31.06 -11.12 -3.09
C ASP A 131 -29.77 -10.30 -3.24
N LYS A 132 -28.66 -10.86 -2.77
CA LYS A 132 -27.33 -10.30 -2.94
C LYS A 132 -26.47 -11.23 -3.78
N THR A 133 -25.59 -10.64 -4.58
CA THR A 133 -24.54 -11.37 -5.29
C THR A 133 -23.22 -10.73 -4.95
N VAL A 134 -22.37 -11.47 -4.25
CA VAL A 134 -21.05 -11.01 -3.83
C VAL A 134 -20.04 -11.56 -4.83
N TYR A 135 -19.36 -10.67 -5.55
CA TYR A 135 -18.34 -11.03 -6.53
C TYR A 135 -16.97 -11.05 -5.90
N GLU A 136 -16.16 -12.02 -6.32
CA GLU A 136 -14.75 -12.08 -5.98
C GLU A 136 -13.94 -11.35 -7.07
N LEU A 137 -13.48 -10.14 -6.76
CA LEU A 137 -12.57 -9.36 -7.60
C LEU A 137 -11.13 -9.57 -7.13
N LYS A 138 -10.36 -10.33 -7.91
CA LYS A 138 -8.91 -10.46 -7.70
C LYS A 138 -8.19 -9.24 -8.29
N GLY A 139 -7.71 -8.37 -7.42
CA GLY A 139 -6.78 -7.29 -7.75
C GLY A 139 -5.32 -7.76 -7.77
N THR A 140 -4.40 -6.80 -7.75
CA THR A 140 -2.94 -7.07 -7.77
C THR A 140 -2.46 -7.76 -6.49
N ASP A 141 -2.83 -7.19 -5.33
CA ASP A 141 -2.33 -7.64 -4.01
C ASP A 141 -3.45 -8.18 -3.11
N MET A 142 -4.69 -7.88 -3.45
CA MET A 142 -5.87 -8.21 -2.65
C MET A 142 -6.97 -8.83 -3.51
N VAL A 143 -7.77 -9.66 -2.86
CA VAL A 143 -9.06 -10.13 -3.34
C VAL A 143 -10.12 -9.33 -2.60
N TYR A 144 -10.99 -8.65 -3.34
CA TYR A 144 -12.12 -7.91 -2.82
C TYR A 144 -13.40 -8.72 -3.02
N LEU A 145 -14.20 -8.81 -1.96
CA LEU A 145 -15.57 -9.29 -2.03
C LEU A 145 -16.46 -8.06 -2.19
N ILE A 146 -17.05 -7.90 -3.38
CA ILE A 146 -17.82 -6.71 -3.73
C ILE A 146 -19.29 -7.05 -3.95
N ASP A 147 -20.16 -6.24 -3.36
CA ASP A 147 -21.61 -6.26 -3.57
C ASP A 147 -22.07 -4.89 -4.06
N TYR A 148 -23.29 -4.82 -4.57
CA TYR A 148 -24.03 -3.58 -4.79
C TYR A 148 -23.24 -2.54 -5.61
N CYS A 149 -22.82 -2.94 -6.81
CA CYS A 149 -22.10 -2.11 -7.78
C CYS A 149 -23.04 -1.22 -8.61
N GLY A 150 -23.73 -0.28 -7.97
CA GLY A 150 -24.62 0.68 -8.63
C GLY A 150 -25.91 0.06 -9.22
N SER A 151 -26.78 0.92 -9.77
CA SER A 151 -28.14 0.60 -10.18
C SER A 151 -28.21 -0.44 -11.32
N PHE A 152 -28.63 -1.65 -10.92
CA PHE A 152 -29.38 -2.67 -11.69
C PHE A 152 -28.81 -3.32 -12.96
N GLN A 153 -27.72 -2.83 -13.58
CA GLN A 153 -27.04 -3.54 -14.69
C GLN A 153 -25.51 -3.62 -14.59
N ALA A 154 -24.87 -2.73 -13.83
CA ALA A 154 -23.42 -2.67 -13.73
C ALA A 154 -22.77 -3.73 -12.84
N GLY A 155 -23.57 -4.37 -11.99
CA GLY A 155 -23.16 -5.43 -11.08
C GLY A 155 -23.27 -6.85 -11.64
N LYS A 156 -23.51 -7.04 -12.95
CA LYS A 156 -23.39 -8.37 -13.57
C LYS A 156 -22.01 -8.46 -14.21
N PHE A 157 -21.18 -9.31 -13.63
CA PHE A 157 -19.86 -9.62 -14.16
C PHE A 157 -19.84 -11.03 -14.72
N SER A 158 -19.00 -11.25 -15.72
CA SER A 158 -18.72 -12.58 -16.23
C SER A 158 -17.50 -13.19 -15.52
N LEU A 159 -17.47 -14.51 -15.42
CA LEU A 159 -16.31 -15.21 -14.88
C LEU A 159 -15.09 -14.94 -15.77
N GLY A 160 -13.96 -14.59 -15.15
CA GLY A 160 -12.73 -14.23 -15.87
C GLY A 160 -12.76 -12.83 -16.47
N GLN A 161 -13.83 -12.05 -16.29
CA GLN A 161 -13.90 -10.69 -16.78
C GLN A 161 -12.86 -9.81 -16.11
N THR A 162 -12.10 -9.08 -16.92
CA THR A 162 -11.17 -8.07 -16.44
C THR A 162 -11.88 -6.72 -16.30
N VAL A 163 -11.61 -6.00 -15.22
CA VAL A 163 -12.20 -4.70 -14.89
C VAL A 163 -11.13 -3.73 -14.42
N ASN A 164 -11.33 -2.45 -14.73
CA ASN A 164 -10.53 -1.37 -14.15
C ASN A 164 -11.22 -0.89 -12.88
N TYR A 165 -10.51 -0.84 -11.76
CA TYR A 165 -11.07 -0.45 -10.47
C TYR A 165 -10.14 0.47 -9.68
N ARG A 166 -10.71 1.26 -8.78
CA ARG A 166 -9.97 2.01 -7.76
C ARG A 166 -10.66 1.84 -6.41
N VAL A 167 -9.90 1.98 -5.34
CA VAL A 167 -10.43 1.92 -3.98
C VAL A 167 -10.38 3.31 -3.37
N ASP A 168 -11.53 3.78 -2.91
CA ASP A 168 -11.65 5.02 -2.17
C ASP A 168 -11.66 4.70 -0.68
N GLU A 169 -10.60 5.14 -0.02
CA GLU A 169 -10.41 5.03 1.43
C GLU A 169 -10.61 6.38 2.13
N THR A 170 -11.22 7.37 1.46
CA THR A 170 -11.43 8.70 2.03
C THR A 170 -12.31 8.63 3.29
N ASP A 171 -13.35 7.78 3.23
CA ASP A 171 -14.16 7.44 4.40
C ASP A 171 -13.67 6.11 4.98
N LYS A 172 -13.22 6.13 6.24
CA LYS A 172 -12.69 4.93 6.93
C LYS A 172 -13.80 3.97 7.34
N ASP A 173 -15.00 4.49 7.59
CA ASP A 173 -16.17 3.72 8.01
C ASP A 173 -16.99 3.27 6.80
N ASP A 174 -16.82 3.94 5.66
CA ASP A 174 -17.52 3.64 4.42
C ASP A 174 -16.59 3.46 3.21
N LYS A 175 -15.60 2.56 3.33
CA LYS A 175 -14.70 2.23 2.21
C LYS A 175 -15.49 1.72 1.00
N ARG A 176 -15.10 2.19 -0.20
CA ARG A 176 -15.82 1.88 -1.44
C ARG A 176 -14.87 1.54 -2.57
N LEU A 177 -15.32 0.64 -3.44
CA LEU A 177 -14.59 0.26 -4.64
C LEU A 177 -15.37 0.81 -5.84
N TYR A 178 -14.67 1.48 -6.75
CA TYR A 178 -15.27 2.02 -7.97
C TYR A 178 -14.74 1.23 -9.17
N ILE A 179 -15.66 0.74 -10.00
CA ILE A 179 -15.32 0.04 -11.24
C ILE A 179 -15.62 0.95 -12.42
N SER A 180 -14.60 1.20 -13.25
CA SER A 180 -14.77 1.85 -14.54
C SER A 180 -15.08 0.81 -15.63
N ARG A 181 -16.05 1.12 -16.49
CA ARG A 181 -16.39 0.36 -17.69
C ARG A 181 -15.97 1.10 -18.94
N ASP A 182 -15.97 0.40 -20.07
CA ASP A 182 -15.52 0.93 -21.37
C ASP A 182 -16.34 2.13 -21.87
N ASN A 183 -17.54 2.35 -21.33
CA ASN A 183 -18.37 3.53 -21.59
C ASN A 183 -17.91 4.79 -20.81
N GLY A 184 -16.85 4.69 -20.01
CA GLY A 184 -16.34 5.77 -19.16
C GLY A 184 -17.14 5.99 -17.87
N GLU A 185 -18.18 5.20 -17.61
CA GLU A 185 -18.96 5.30 -16.37
C GLU A 185 -18.25 4.59 -15.22
N GLU A 186 -18.32 5.21 -14.04
CA GLU A 186 -17.89 4.62 -12.78
C GLU A 186 -19.07 4.08 -11.99
N TYR A 187 -18.92 2.86 -11.48
CA TYR A 187 -19.92 2.22 -10.63
C TYR A 187 -19.37 1.99 -9.25
N LYS A 188 -20.07 2.57 -8.27
CA LYS A 188 -19.76 2.46 -6.85
C LYS A 188 -20.23 1.10 -6.34
N CYS A 189 -19.29 0.30 -5.83
CA CYS A 189 -19.50 -0.99 -5.18
C CYS A 189 -19.28 -0.87 -3.68
N LYS A 190 -20.07 -1.63 -2.92
CA LYS A 190 -19.82 -1.91 -1.50
C LYS A 190 -18.75 -2.98 -1.38
N ILE A 191 -17.83 -2.81 -0.44
CA ILE A 191 -16.85 -3.83 -0.06
C ILE A 191 -17.45 -4.62 1.11
N GLU A 192 -17.75 -5.89 0.89
CA GLU A 192 -18.22 -6.83 1.93
C GLU A 192 -17.06 -7.49 2.68
N GLY A 193 -15.89 -7.56 2.04
CA GLY A 193 -14.68 -8.12 2.62
C GLY A 193 -13.46 -7.95 1.73
N GLN A 194 -12.30 -8.16 2.31
CA GLN A 194 -11.02 -8.15 1.61
C GLN A 194 -10.11 -9.22 2.18
N LYS A 195 -9.39 -9.93 1.32
CA LYS A 195 -8.38 -10.93 1.67
C LYS A 195 -7.10 -10.63 0.91
N MET A 196 -5.95 -10.65 1.56
CA MET A 196 -4.68 -10.58 0.82
C MET A 196 -4.53 -11.82 -0.07
N LEU A 197 -3.99 -11.64 -1.27
CA LEU A 197 -3.61 -12.80 -2.08
C LEU A 197 -2.56 -13.60 -1.32
N GLU A 198 -2.84 -14.87 -1.04
CA GLU A 198 -1.83 -15.79 -0.56
C GLU A 198 -0.76 -15.88 -1.64
N ARG A 199 0.36 -15.19 -1.41
CA ARG A 199 1.54 -15.34 -2.23
C ARG A 199 2.00 -16.77 -2.00
N GLY A 200 1.73 -17.63 -2.99
CA GLY A 200 2.20 -19.00 -3.04
C GLY A 200 3.64 -19.04 -2.54
N LYS A 201 3.84 -19.85 -1.50
CA LYS A 201 5.12 -20.14 -0.88
C LYS A 201 6.06 -20.62 -1.98
N ASN A 202 6.87 -19.72 -2.51
CA ASN A 202 7.94 -19.92 -3.48
C ASN A 202 7.88 -21.26 -4.23
N ASP A 203 7.26 -21.30 -5.41
CA ASP A 203 7.65 -22.27 -6.43
C ASP A 203 9.06 -21.89 -6.90
N VAL A 204 10.06 -22.25 -6.10
CA VAL A 204 11.42 -22.42 -6.60
C VAL A 204 11.35 -23.64 -7.51
N PRO A 205 11.73 -23.54 -8.79
CA PRO A 205 11.99 -24.73 -9.59
C PRO A 205 13.08 -25.49 -8.85
N SER A 206 12.71 -26.62 -8.23
CA SER A 206 13.68 -27.55 -7.70
C SER A 206 14.37 -28.18 -8.91
N THR A 207 15.44 -27.54 -9.36
CA THR A 207 16.41 -28.16 -10.25
C THR A 207 17.06 -29.28 -9.44
N ALA A 208 16.44 -30.46 -9.46
CA ALA A 208 17.09 -31.67 -9.02
C ALA A 208 18.33 -31.88 -9.92
N PRO A 209 19.54 -32.08 -9.37
CA PRO A 209 20.67 -32.49 -10.19
C PRO A 209 20.36 -33.86 -10.78
N ALA A 210 20.51 -33.98 -12.10
CA ALA A 210 20.37 -35.25 -12.82
C ALA A 210 21.33 -36.30 -12.23
N PRO A 211 20.90 -37.57 -12.07
CA PRO A 211 21.80 -38.61 -11.62
C PRO A 211 22.88 -38.84 -12.69
N SER A 212 24.14 -38.73 -12.25
CA SER A 212 25.31 -39.03 -13.06
C SER A 212 25.30 -40.52 -13.43
N ALA A 213 25.15 -40.83 -14.71
CA ALA A 213 25.27 -42.19 -15.22
C ALA A 213 26.73 -42.65 -15.10
N ALA A 214 26.96 -43.72 -14.32
CA ALA A 214 28.24 -44.42 -14.29
C ALA A 214 28.45 -45.16 -15.63
N PRO A 215 29.69 -45.24 -16.15
CA PRO A 215 29.96 -45.94 -17.40
C PRO A 215 29.87 -47.46 -17.20
N SER A 216 29.12 -48.12 -18.09
CA SER A 216 29.06 -49.57 -18.21
C SER A 216 30.43 -50.17 -18.54
N VAL A 217 30.95 -51.02 -17.65
CA VAL A 217 32.00 -51.98 -17.97
C VAL A 217 31.30 -53.23 -18.51
N LYS A 218 31.63 -53.62 -19.75
CA LYS A 218 31.14 -54.83 -20.42
C LYS A 218 32.19 -55.94 -20.28
N PRO A 219 31.80 -57.21 -20.05
CA PRO A 219 32.72 -58.35 -20.14
C PRO A 219 33.14 -58.63 -21.58
#